data_AF-A0A4V3RZH4-F1
#
_entry.id   AF-A0A4V3RZH4-F1
#
_cell.length_a   1.000
_cell.length_b   1.000
_cell.length_c   1.000
_cell.angle_alpha   90.00
_cell.angle_beta   90.00
_cell.angle_gamma   90.00
#
_symmetry.space_group_name_H-M   'P 1'
#
loop_
_entity.id
_entity.type
_entity.pdbx_description
1 polymer ?
#
loop_
_entity_poly.entity_id
_entity_poly.type
_entity_poly.pdbx_seq_one_letter_code
_entity_poly.pdbx_strand_id
1 'polypeptide(L)'
;MFLRSSAFAVLAGLAGLSGLSAPAEAQRGGRGGAIILYEHANFQGRSARIDGDAPNLDWMNFNDMASSIRLEGGRWEVCVHADYGGSCHVVTEDLPNMANWAFNDQISSVRSVQFRGPGSDAGITLYAGTDYAGRNVTVTDGTPNLTRMGFNDQARSIQVHSGVWTVCVDDDYEGGCRTIDRSVSNLSRLGLDRRITSVRSGRHEEPGYPGGPGHGGEIDGEVRGVSTVFFPTPRIRGLEVAACSYGQSYRCGDEAANQLCRIAGHRTAVHFEVARARGGEAWYLDDRRPGRANEVLTDVLCTR
;
A
#
# COMPACT_ATOMS: atom_id res chain seq x y z
N MET A 1 -39.22 -13.63 -80.40
CA MET A 1 -39.92 -14.64 -79.59
C MET A 1 -39.30 -14.62 -78.20
N PHE A 2 -40.06 -14.11 -77.22
CA PHE A 2 -39.85 -14.21 -75.76
C PHE A 2 -38.60 -13.53 -75.15
N LEU A 3 -38.66 -12.81 -74.01
CA LEU A 3 -39.72 -12.45 -73.05
C LEU A 3 -39.11 -11.34 -72.15
N ARG A 4 -39.91 -10.31 -71.81
CA ARG A 4 -40.07 -9.54 -70.53
C ARG A 4 -38.85 -9.32 -69.61
N SER A 5 -38.70 -8.24 -68.84
CA SER A 5 -39.69 -7.64 -67.93
C SER A 5 -39.08 -6.43 -67.20
N SER A 6 -39.95 -5.55 -66.72
CA SER A 6 -39.70 -4.30 -65.98
C SER A 6 -39.04 -4.45 -64.60
N ALA A 7 -38.32 -3.42 -64.15
CA ALA A 7 -38.00 -3.13 -62.74
C ALA A 7 -37.88 -1.58 -62.58
N PHE A 8 -38.84 -0.91 -61.94
CA PHE A 8 -38.96 -0.59 -60.50
C PHE A 8 -37.84 0.28 -59.92
N ALA A 9 -38.24 1.49 -59.51
CA ALA A 9 -37.46 2.50 -58.80
C ALA A 9 -37.20 2.10 -57.33
N VAL A 10 -36.07 2.53 -56.76
CA VAL A 10 -35.85 2.55 -55.31
C VAL A 10 -35.20 3.87 -54.90
N LEU A 11 -35.83 4.48 -53.89
CA LEU A 11 -35.50 5.73 -53.22
C LEU A 11 -34.18 5.66 -52.42
N ALA A 12 -33.50 6.80 -52.33
CA ALA A 12 -32.41 7.07 -51.42
C ALA A 12 -32.92 7.18 -49.97
N GLY A 13 -32.42 6.33 -49.07
CA GLY A 13 -32.65 6.39 -47.62
C GLY A 13 -31.35 6.77 -46.89
N LEU A 14 -31.42 7.82 -46.07
CA LEU A 14 -30.37 8.28 -45.16
C LEU A 14 -30.23 7.34 -43.96
N ALA A 15 -29.01 7.03 -43.54
CA ALA A 15 -28.72 6.44 -42.23
C ALA A 15 -27.63 7.28 -41.53
N GLY A 16 -27.97 7.76 -40.34
CA GLY A 16 -27.18 8.72 -39.55
C GLY A 16 -25.92 8.13 -38.92
N LEU A 17 -24.91 8.99 -38.78
CA LEU A 17 -23.68 8.72 -38.06
C LEU A 17 -23.85 9.16 -36.59
N SER A 18 -24.14 8.19 -35.72
CA SER A 18 -24.04 8.36 -34.27
C SER A 18 -22.68 7.84 -33.82
N GLY A 19 -21.67 8.70 -33.84
CA GLY A 19 -20.37 8.41 -33.23
C GLY A 19 -20.46 8.51 -31.72
N LEU A 20 -20.60 7.38 -31.02
CA LEU A 20 -20.36 7.31 -29.59
C LEU A 20 -18.85 7.17 -29.36
N SER A 21 -18.21 8.30 -29.08
CA SER A 21 -16.86 8.33 -28.54
C SER A 21 -16.92 7.95 -27.06
N ALA A 22 -16.69 6.68 -26.74
CA ALA A 22 -16.22 6.33 -25.40
C ALA A 22 -14.72 6.69 -25.33
N PRO A 23 -14.22 7.29 -24.24
CA PRO A 23 -12.79 7.44 -24.06
C PRO A 23 -12.18 6.04 -23.92
N ALA A 24 -11.37 5.67 -24.90
CA ALA A 24 -10.47 4.54 -24.79
C ALA A 24 -9.41 4.89 -23.74
N GLU A 25 -9.66 4.54 -22.48
CA GLU A 25 -8.59 4.35 -21.50
C GLU A 25 -7.98 2.96 -21.73
N ALA A 26 -7.36 2.80 -22.90
CA ALA A 26 -6.50 1.67 -23.16
C ALA A 26 -5.11 2.23 -23.48
N GLN A 27 -4.13 1.67 -22.79
CA GLN A 27 -2.69 1.77 -23.05
C GLN A 27 -1.99 3.03 -22.56
N ARG A 28 -1.73 3.06 -21.25
CA ARG A 28 -0.33 3.24 -20.84
C ARG A 28 0.40 1.90 -21.04
N GLY A 29 0.82 1.65 -22.28
CA GLY A 29 1.70 0.53 -22.61
C GLY A 29 3.04 0.70 -21.89
N GLY A 30 3.18 0.06 -20.73
CA GLY A 30 4.45 -0.07 -20.04
C GLY A 30 5.37 -0.95 -20.87
N ARG A 31 6.63 -0.54 -21.05
CA ARG A 31 7.71 -1.37 -21.62
C ARG A 31 8.10 -2.54 -20.69
N GLY A 32 7.11 -3.21 -20.10
CA GLY A 32 7.21 -3.94 -18.83
C GLY A 32 6.87 -5.43 -18.89
N GLY A 33 6.79 -6.02 -20.09
CA GLY A 33 6.41 -7.44 -20.27
C GLY A 33 4.91 -7.68 -20.14
N ALA A 34 4.49 -8.95 -20.18
CA ALA A 34 3.09 -9.37 -20.08
C ALA A 34 2.97 -10.58 -19.15
N ILE A 35 1.82 -10.72 -18.50
CA ILE A 35 1.42 -11.93 -17.77
C ILE A 35 0.39 -12.71 -18.58
N ILE A 36 0.52 -14.03 -18.61
CA ILE A 36 -0.46 -14.92 -19.22
C ILE A 36 -0.99 -15.85 -18.13
N LEU A 37 -2.29 -15.75 -17.86
CA LEU A 37 -3.01 -16.62 -16.95
C LEU A 37 -3.62 -17.77 -17.74
N TYR A 38 -3.55 -18.99 -17.20
CA TYR A 38 -4.08 -20.21 -17.82
C TYR A 38 -5.08 -20.90 -16.89
N GLU A 39 -6.19 -21.38 -17.47
CA GLU A 39 -7.29 -22.02 -16.75
C GLU A 39 -6.89 -23.35 -16.10
N HIS A 40 -5.88 -24.01 -16.63
CA HIS A 40 -5.40 -25.29 -16.11
C HIS A 40 -3.90 -25.24 -15.82
N ALA A 41 -3.42 -26.20 -15.03
CA ALA A 41 -2.00 -26.42 -14.80
C ALA A 41 -1.25 -26.74 -16.11
N ASN A 42 0.06 -26.53 -16.09
CA ASN A 42 1.02 -26.73 -17.18
C ASN A 42 0.70 -25.90 -18.43
N PHE A 43 0.18 -24.68 -18.24
CA PHE A 43 -0.11 -23.71 -19.29
C PHE A 43 -1.15 -24.22 -20.31
N GLN A 44 -2.20 -24.88 -19.82
CA GLN A 44 -3.26 -25.48 -20.64
C GLN A 44 -4.61 -24.80 -20.43
N GLY A 45 -5.58 -25.15 -21.29
CA GLY A 45 -6.94 -24.60 -21.23
C GLY A 45 -7.03 -23.21 -21.86
N ARG A 46 -8.07 -22.46 -21.49
CA ARG A 46 -8.21 -21.06 -21.91
C ARG A 46 -7.11 -20.21 -21.28
N SER A 47 -6.73 -19.13 -21.98
CA SER A 47 -5.71 -18.21 -21.48
C SER A 47 -6.11 -16.75 -21.64
N ALA A 48 -5.70 -15.91 -20.68
CA ALA A 48 -5.82 -14.46 -20.74
C ALA A 48 -4.42 -13.84 -20.71
N ARG A 49 -4.05 -13.13 -21.79
CA ARG A 49 -2.80 -12.36 -21.87
C ARG A 49 -3.08 -10.92 -21.49
N ILE A 50 -2.28 -10.40 -20.57
CA ILE A 50 -2.45 -9.07 -19.97
C ILE A 50 -1.10 -8.34 -20.04
N ASP A 51 -1.05 -7.19 -20.71
CA ASP A 51 0.16 -6.39 -20.95
C ASP A 51 0.10 -4.99 -20.31
N GLY A 52 -0.91 -4.75 -19.48
CA GLY A 52 -1.07 -3.60 -18.58
C GLY A 52 -1.84 -4.00 -17.33
N ASP A 53 -2.21 -3.04 -16.49
CA ASP A 53 -2.94 -3.36 -15.27
C ASP A 53 -4.41 -3.73 -15.57
N ALA A 54 -4.92 -4.75 -14.88
CA ALA A 54 -6.29 -5.23 -15.00
C ALA A 54 -6.93 -5.28 -13.59
N PRO A 55 -7.70 -4.24 -13.20
CA PRO A 55 -8.31 -4.16 -11.87
C PRO A 55 -9.44 -5.17 -11.65
N ASN A 56 -9.99 -5.78 -12.69
CA ASN A 56 -10.96 -6.87 -12.58
C ASN A 56 -10.69 -7.84 -13.75
N LEU A 57 -10.81 -9.16 -13.58
CA LEU A 57 -10.67 -10.14 -14.67
C LEU A 57 -12.00 -10.56 -15.30
N ASP A 58 -13.14 -10.13 -14.74
CA ASP A 58 -14.49 -10.38 -15.27
C ASP A 58 -14.67 -9.86 -16.69
N TRP A 59 -14.04 -8.73 -17.06
CA TRP A 59 -14.17 -8.18 -18.43
C TRP A 59 -13.55 -9.10 -19.49
N MET A 60 -12.64 -10.00 -19.09
CA MET A 60 -12.08 -11.07 -19.93
C MET A 60 -12.80 -12.41 -19.72
N ASN A 61 -13.82 -12.46 -18.85
CA ASN A 61 -14.48 -13.68 -18.41
C ASN A 61 -13.48 -14.73 -17.85
N PHE A 62 -12.49 -14.25 -17.08
CA PHE A 62 -11.37 -15.05 -16.57
C PHE A 62 -11.22 -15.00 -15.03
N ASN A 63 -12.22 -14.45 -14.34
CA ASN A 63 -12.19 -14.34 -12.88
C ASN A 63 -12.16 -15.72 -12.22
N ASP A 64 -11.30 -15.90 -11.21
CA ASP A 64 -11.22 -17.10 -10.37
C ASP A 64 -10.94 -18.40 -11.15
N MET A 65 -10.18 -18.31 -12.25
CA MET A 65 -9.91 -19.46 -13.12
C MET A 65 -8.43 -19.81 -13.25
N ALA A 66 -7.54 -18.92 -12.83
CA ALA A 66 -6.11 -19.12 -13.06
C ALA A 66 -5.54 -20.26 -12.20
N SER A 67 -5.00 -21.28 -12.88
CA SER A 67 -4.33 -22.45 -12.29
C SER A 67 -2.84 -22.59 -12.71
N SER A 68 -2.40 -21.87 -13.74
CA SER A 68 -0.97 -21.62 -14.02
C SER A 68 -0.71 -20.25 -14.63
N ILE A 69 0.53 -19.75 -14.52
CA ILE A 69 0.93 -18.40 -14.93
C ILE A 69 2.24 -18.45 -15.69
N ARG A 70 2.32 -17.79 -16.85
CA ARG A 70 3.57 -17.53 -17.57
C ARG A 70 3.86 -16.03 -17.62
N LEU A 71 5.12 -15.65 -17.45
CA LEU A 71 5.58 -14.28 -17.60
C LEU A 71 6.34 -14.13 -18.92
N GLU A 72 5.96 -13.12 -19.70
CA GLU A 72 6.74 -12.62 -20.84
C GLU A 72 7.58 -11.39 -20.47
N GLY A 73 7.97 -11.32 -19.20
CA GLY A 73 8.76 -10.25 -18.62
C GLY A 73 7.99 -9.40 -17.61
N GLY A 74 8.76 -8.60 -16.90
CA GLY A 74 8.25 -7.81 -15.78
C GLY A 74 8.06 -8.64 -14.51
N ARG A 75 7.42 -8.01 -13.54
CA ARG A 75 6.96 -8.61 -12.29
C ARG A 75 5.51 -8.20 -12.14
N TRP A 76 4.67 -9.12 -11.70
CA TRP A 76 3.23 -8.93 -11.73
C TRP A 76 2.65 -9.27 -10.38
N GLU A 77 1.85 -8.37 -9.81
CA GLU A 77 1.07 -8.67 -8.62
C GLU A 77 -0.27 -9.26 -9.05
N VAL A 78 -0.64 -10.38 -8.45
CA VAL A 78 -1.94 -11.03 -8.63
C VAL A 78 -2.68 -11.01 -7.31
N CYS A 79 -3.93 -10.56 -7.33
CA CYS A 79 -4.74 -10.40 -6.13
C CYS A 79 -6.02 -11.22 -6.23
N VAL A 80 -6.46 -11.77 -5.09
CA VAL A 80 -7.64 -12.64 -5.04
C VAL A 80 -8.98 -11.89 -5.12
N HIS A 81 -8.98 -10.56 -4.98
CA HIS A 81 -10.17 -9.74 -5.22
C HIS A 81 -9.91 -8.72 -6.33
N ALA A 82 -10.99 -8.15 -6.87
CA ALA A 82 -10.93 -7.01 -7.78
C ALA A 82 -10.32 -5.76 -7.10
N ASP A 83 -9.98 -4.77 -7.92
CA ASP A 83 -9.36 -3.50 -7.57
C ASP A 83 -8.08 -3.66 -6.73
N TYR A 84 -7.32 -4.74 -6.99
CA TYR A 84 -6.08 -5.09 -6.28
C TYR A 84 -6.30 -5.34 -4.78
N GLY A 85 -7.49 -5.79 -4.41
CA GLY A 85 -7.87 -6.09 -3.04
C GLY A 85 -7.58 -7.53 -2.61
N GLY A 86 -7.70 -7.78 -1.31
CA GLY A 86 -7.51 -9.11 -0.71
C GLY A 86 -6.04 -9.50 -0.55
N SER A 87 -5.77 -10.80 -0.55
CA SER A 87 -4.40 -11.32 -0.55
C SER A 87 -3.77 -11.15 -1.93
N CYS A 88 -2.63 -10.46 -1.98
CA CYS A 88 -1.89 -10.20 -3.20
C CYS A 88 -0.52 -10.90 -3.20
N HIS A 89 -0.07 -11.35 -4.36
CA HIS A 89 1.20 -12.06 -4.55
C HIS A 89 1.94 -11.51 -5.76
N VAL A 90 3.19 -11.08 -5.58
CA VAL A 90 4.01 -10.76 -6.75
C VAL A 90 4.63 -12.03 -7.32
N VAL A 91 4.31 -12.29 -8.58
CA VAL A 91 4.86 -13.35 -9.42
C VAL A 91 6.04 -12.78 -10.20
N THR A 92 7.20 -13.42 -10.07
CA THR A 92 8.46 -13.01 -10.73
C THR A 92 9.04 -14.07 -11.65
N GLU A 93 8.41 -15.25 -11.71
CA GLU A 93 8.79 -16.39 -12.54
C GLU A 93 7.55 -17.17 -12.99
N ASP A 94 7.71 -18.09 -13.94
CA ASP A 94 6.63 -18.95 -14.40
C ASP A 94 6.14 -19.87 -13.27
N LEU A 95 4.82 -19.95 -13.08
CA LEU A 95 4.16 -20.86 -12.16
C LEU A 95 3.42 -21.93 -12.95
N PRO A 96 4.05 -23.08 -13.28
CA PRO A 96 3.43 -24.12 -14.09
C PRO A 96 2.27 -24.82 -13.37
N ASN A 97 2.19 -24.79 -12.05
CA ASN A 97 1.10 -25.42 -11.31
C ASN A 97 0.89 -24.71 -9.96
N MET A 98 -0.31 -24.18 -9.77
CA MET A 98 -0.69 -23.45 -8.56
C MET A 98 -1.52 -24.27 -7.58
N ALA A 99 -1.74 -25.57 -7.79
CA ALA A 99 -2.65 -26.40 -6.96
C ALA A 99 -2.38 -26.37 -5.43
N ASN A 100 -1.15 -26.08 -5.00
CA ASN A 100 -0.78 -25.97 -3.58
C ASN A 100 -0.69 -24.52 -3.07
N TRP A 101 -1.15 -23.55 -3.86
CA TRP A 101 -1.11 -22.13 -3.54
C TRP A 101 -2.50 -21.64 -3.16
N ALA A 102 -2.57 -20.76 -2.15
CA ALA A 102 -3.83 -20.28 -1.60
C ALA A 102 -4.69 -19.47 -2.61
N PHE A 103 -4.08 -18.94 -3.67
CA PHE A 103 -4.72 -18.14 -4.70
C PHE A 103 -5.06 -18.92 -5.99
N ASN A 104 -4.90 -20.25 -6.00
CA ASN A 104 -5.33 -21.08 -7.12
C ASN A 104 -6.83 -20.93 -7.35
N ASP A 105 -7.23 -20.67 -8.60
CA ASP A 105 -8.64 -20.45 -9.00
C ASP A 105 -9.34 -19.36 -8.18
N GLN A 106 -8.59 -18.34 -7.75
CA GLN A 106 -9.12 -17.20 -6.97
C GLN A 106 -8.61 -15.84 -7.45
N ILE A 107 -7.77 -15.79 -8.48
CA ILE A 107 -7.21 -14.52 -8.96
C ILE A 107 -8.31 -13.71 -9.65
N SER A 108 -8.48 -12.46 -9.20
CA SER A 108 -9.52 -11.54 -9.68
C SER A 108 -8.96 -10.20 -10.20
N SER A 109 -7.71 -9.85 -9.93
CA SER A 109 -7.04 -8.67 -10.51
C SER A 109 -5.53 -8.86 -10.63
N VAL A 110 -4.91 -8.16 -11.59
CA VAL A 110 -3.45 -8.19 -11.78
C VAL A 110 -2.89 -6.81 -12.14
N ARG A 111 -1.69 -6.47 -11.68
CA ARG A 111 -0.99 -5.24 -12.10
C ARG A 111 0.51 -5.45 -12.25
N SER A 112 1.12 -4.63 -13.09
CA SER A 112 2.57 -4.61 -13.23
C SER A 112 3.20 -3.96 -12.00
N VAL A 113 4.26 -4.56 -11.46
CA VAL A 113 4.98 -4.04 -10.29
C VAL A 113 6.28 -3.40 -10.71
N GLN A 114 6.48 -2.15 -10.33
CA GLN A 114 7.71 -1.41 -10.60
C GLN A 114 8.36 -1.01 -9.29
N PHE A 115 9.52 -1.60 -9.00
CA PHE A 115 10.30 -1.29 -7.79
C PHE A 115 11.44 -0.27 -8.05
N ARG A 116 11.36 0.54 -9.12
CA ARG A 116 12.43 1.48 -9.49
C ARG A 116 12.22 2.89 -8.93
N GLY A 117 12.91 3.20 -7.83
CA GLY A 117 13.21 4.57 -7.40
C GLY A 117 12.18 5.25 -6.47
N PRO A 118 12.44 6.50 -6.07
CA PRO A 118 11.51 7.27 -5.23
C PRO A 118 10.18 7.47 -5.98
N GLY A 119 9.09 6.91 -5.44
CA GLY A 119 7.75 6.92 -6.07
C GLY A 119 7.35 5.63 -6.78
N SER A 120 8.18 4.59 -6.73
CA SER A 120 7.85 3.24 -7.19
C SER A 120 7.28 2.40 -6.04
N ASP A 121 6.62 1.29 -6.35
CA ASP A 121 6.09 0.38 -5.33
C ASP A 121 7.22 -0.04 -4.38
N ALA A 122 6.96 0.07 -3.06
CA ALA A 122 7.86 -0.47 -2.05
C ALA A 122 7.85 -2.00 -2.18
N GLY A 123 9.00 -2.65 -1.97
CA GLY A 123 9.05 -4.10 -2.12
C GLY A 123 10.13 -4.81 -1.33
N ILE A 124 9.72 -5.93 -0.73
CA ILE A 124 10.63 -6.90 -0.11
C ILE A 124 10.27 -8.31 -0.57
N THR A 125 11.27 -9.11 -0.94
CA THR A 125 11.09 -10.54 -1.25
C THR A 125 11.76 -11.38 -0.18
N LEU A 126 11.01 -12.34 0.38
CA LEU A 126 11.48 -13.30 1.37
C LEU A 126 11.64 -14.66 0.67
N TYR A 127 12.78 -15.31 0.89
CA TYR A 127 13.15 -16.57 0.23
C TYR A 127 13.31 -17.69 1.27
N ALA A 128 12.82 -18.89 0.92
CA ALA A 128 12.87 -20.07 1.78
C ALA A 128 14.26 -20.74 1.81
N GLY A 129 15.15 -20.36 0.88
CA GLY A 129 16.56 -20.70 0.88
C GLY A 129 17.44 -19.53 1.31
N THR A 130 18.71 -19.82 1.61
CA THR A 130 19.74 -18.78 1.72
C THR A 130 20.13 -18.28 0.32
N ASP A 131 20.81 -17.14 0.26
CA ASP A 131 21.34 -16.57 -0.97
C ASP A 131 20.26 -16.36 -2.06
N TYR A 132 19.05 -16.01 -1.62
CA TYR A 132 17.89 -15.69 -2.46
C TYR A 132 17.41 -16.87 -3.33
N ALA A 133 17.55 -18.10 -2.81
CA ALA A 133 17.18 -19.31 -3.52
C ALA A 133 15.84 -19.90 -3.06
N GLY A 134 15.25 -20.72 -3.94
CA GLY A 134 14.06 -21.51 -3.66
C GLY A 134 12.75 -20.71 -3.67
N ARG A 135 11.71 -21.31 -3.09
CA ARG A 135 10.38 -20.67 -2.99
C ARG A 135 10.49 -19.31 -2.33
N ASN A 136 9.77 -18.33 -2.84
CA ASN A 136 9.80 -16.97 -2.33
C ASN A 136 8.41 -16.33 -2.37
N VAL A 137 8.25 -15.27 -1.58
CA VAL A 137 7.09 -14.39 -1.60
C VAL A 137 7.57 -12.95 -1.60
N THR A 138 6.90 -12.10 -2.35
CA THR A 138 7.18 -10.66 -2.35
C THR A 138 6.01 -9.92 -1.74
N VAL A 139 6.33 -8.96 -0.87
CA VAL A 139 5.40 -8.14 -0.11
C VAL A 139 5.59 -6.68 -0.51
N THR A 140 4.47 -5.98 -0.76
CA THR A 140 4.39 -4.60 -1.27
C THR A 140 3.70 -3.66 -0.27
N ASP A 141 2.60 -4.11 0.36
CA ASP A 141 1.80 -3.32 1.32
C ASP A 141 1.80 -3.89 2.76
N GLY A 142 2.73 -4.79 3.06
CA GLY A 142 2.82 -5.46 4.35
C GLY A 142 1.78 -6.58 4.53
N THR A 143 2.05 -7.47 5.47
CA THR A 143 1.16 -8.55 5.87
C THR A 143 1.31 -8.82 7.37
N PRO A 144 0.20 -8.82 8.13
CA PRO A 144 0.23 -9.13 9.55
C PRO A 144 0.49 -10.63 9.80
N ASN A 145 0.34 -11.50 8.79
CA ASN A 145 0.61 -12.93 8.94
C ASN A 145 0.92 -13.59 7.58
N LEU A 146 2.12 -14.14 7.44
CA LEU A 146 2.62 -14.81 6.23
C LEU A 146 1.95 -16.16 5.94
N THR A 147 1.17 -16.70 6.86
CA THR A 147 0.39 -17.94 6.67
C THR A 147 -0.56 -17.83 5.48
N ARG A 148 -1.16 -16.66 5.24
CA ARG A 148 -2.03 -16.44 4.07
C ARG A 148 -1.30 -16.59 2.74
N MET A 149 0.01 -16.33 2.76
CA MET A 149 0.89 -16.56 1.62
C MET A 149 1.54 -17.95 1.61
N GLY A 150 1.14 -18.81 2.54
CA GLY A 150 1.72 -20.13 2.76
C GLY A 150 3.20 -20.07 3.14
N PHE A 151 3.70 -18.97 3.69
CA PHE A 151 5.13 -18.69 3.86
C PHE A 151 5.55 -18.42 5.31
N ASN A 152 4.69 -18.72 6.29
CA ASN A 152 4.99 -18.53 7.70
C ASN A 152 6.24 -19.31 8.14
N ASP A 153 7.13 -18.66 8.89
CA ASP A 153 8.34 -19.29 9.44
C ASP A 153 9.24 -19.96 8.40
N GLN A 154 9.21 -19.47 7.16
CA GLN A 154 10.00 -20.07 6.09
C GLN A 154 11.19 -19.24 5.65
N ALA A 155 11.17 -17.93 5.91
CA ALA A 155 12.18 -17.02 5.40
C ALA A 155 13.58 -17.36 5.94
N ARG A 156 14.56 -17.43 5.02
CA ARG A 156 15.98 -17.66 5.32
C ARG A 156 16.91 -16.64 4.66
N SER A 157 16.45 -15.96 3.62
CA SER A 157 17.10 -14.76 3.06
C SER A 157 16.06 -13.76 2.56
N ILE A 158 16.46 -12.49 2.44
CA ILE A 158 15.58 -11.37 2.12
C ILE A 158 16.24 -10.45 1.09
N GLN A 159 15.55 -10.14 0.00
CA GLN A 159 15.96 -9.12 -0.94
C GLN A 159 15.09 -7.88 -0.80
N VAL A 160 15.70 -6.72 -0.54
CA VAL A 160 15.00 -5.43 -0.52
C VAL A 160 15.10 -4.81 -1.91
N HIS A 161 13.96 -4.54 -2.54
CA HIS A 161 13.91 -3.86 -3.84
C HIS A 161 13.83 -2.35 -3.66
N SER A 162 13.01 -1.89 -2.72
CA SER A 162 12.76 -0.48 -2.45
C SER A 162 12.08 -0.33 -1.08
N GLY A 163 12.26 0.84 -0.46
CA GLY A 163 11.71 1.14 0.87
C GLY A 163 12.55 0.58 2.01
N VAL A 164 12.05 0.80 3.23
CA VAL A 164 12.58 0.23 4.46
C VAL A 164 11.49 -0.64 5.06
N TRP A 165 11.85 -1.80 5.58
CA TRP A 165 10.91 -2.81 6.00
C TRP A 165 11.13 -3.25 7.44
N THR A 166 10.07 -3.65 8.10
CA THR A 166 10.07 -4.27 9.41
C THR A 166 9.63 -5.71 9.26
N VAL A 167 10.41 -6.63 9.80
CA VAL A 167 10.04 -8.06 9.90
C VAL A 167 9.97 -8.47 11.35
N CYS A 168 8.96 -9.24 11.71
CA CYS A 168 8.64 -9.60 13.09
C CYS A 168 8.44 -11.10 13.20
N VAL A 169 8.77 -11.66 14.37
CA VAL A 169 8.70 -13.11 14.60
C VAL A 169 7.29 -13.58 14.95
N ASP A 170 6.47 -12.70 15.50
CA ASP A 170 5.07 -12.97 15.81
C ASP A 170 4.17 -12.29 14.76
N ASP A 171 2.88 -12.60 14.80
CA ASP A 171 1.86 -11.98 13.96
C ASP A 171 1.57 -10.53 14.40
N ASP A 172 0.80 -9.82 13.59
CA ASP A 172 0.36 -8.43 13.85
C ASP A 172 1.51 -7.44 14.16
N TYR A 173 2.71 -7.75 13.65
CA TYR A 173 3.92 -6.95 13.82
C TYR A 173 4.45 -6.90 15.25
N GLU A 174 4.24 -7.98 16.01
CA GLU A 174 4.66 -8.09 17.41
C GLU A 174 5.94 -8.94 17.61
N GLY A 175 6.39 -8.98 18.85
CA GLY A 175 7.52 -9.80 19.27
C GLY A 175 8.89 -9.22 18.92
N GLY A 176 9.82 -10.11 18.59
CA GLY A 176 11.17 -9.77 18.18
C GLY A 176 11.25 -9.24 16.74
N CYS A 177 11.11 -7.94 16.55
CA CYS A 177 11.15 -7.31 15.24
C CYS A 177 12.52 -6.73 14.86
N ARG A 178 12.80 -6.64 13.56
CA ARG A 178 14.01 -6.03 12.99
C ARG A 178 13.68 -5.15 11.80
N THR A 179 14.36 -4.02 11.71
CA THR A 179 14.37 -3.19 10.51
C THR A 179 15.34 -3.77 9.48
N ILE A 180 14.86 -3.95 8.24
CA ILE A 180 15.59 -4.42 7.07
C ILE A 180 15.57 -3.30 6.01
N ASP A 181 16.71 -2.64 5.83
CA ASP A 181 16.92 -1.55 4.85
C ASP A 181 17.82 -1.98 3.67
N ARG A 182 18.34 -3.20 3.72
CA ARG A 182 19.20 -3.81 2.70
C ARG A 182 18.98 -5.31 2.63
N SER A 183 19.31 -5.90 1.48
CA SER A 183 19.21 -7.34 1.28
C SER A 183 20.12 -8.12 2.23
N VAL A 184 19.59 -9.24 2.74
CA VAL A 184 20.24 -10.14 3.70
C VAL A 184 20.27 -11.55 3.10
N SER A 185 21.46 -12.03 2.72
CA SER A 185 21.60 -13.34 2.08
C SER A 185 21.45 -14.53 3.05
N ASN A 186 21.55 -14.30 4.36
CA ASN A 186 21.36 -15.34 5.37
C ASN A 186 20.85 -14.75 6.70
N LEU A 187 19.60 -15.05 7.04
CA LEU A 187 18.90 -14.55 8.23
C LEU A 187 19.37 -15.17 9.54
N SER A 188 20.14 -16.27 9.51
CA SER A 188 20.72 -16.86 10.73
C SER A 188 21.60 -15.85 11.46
N ARG A 189 22.26 -14.95 10.72
CA ARG A 189 23.10 -13.87 11.27
C ARG A 189 22.32 -12.83 12.07
N LEU A 190 21.01 -12.74 11.86
CA LEU A 190 20.10 -11.82 12.55
C LEU A 190 19.20 -12.53 13.57
N GLY A 191 19.33 -13.85 13.71
CA GLY A 191 18.47 -14.66 14.59
C GLY A 191 17.03 -14.83 14.07
N LEU A 192 16.82 -14.63 12.76
CA LEU A 192 15.49 -14.62 12.11
C LEU A 192 15.26 -15.80 11.15
N ASP A 193 16.21 -16.72 11.01
CA ASP A 193 16.06 -17.90 10.13
C ASP A 193 14.84 -18.72 10.55
N ARG A 194 13.87 -18.87 9.63
CA ARG A 194 12.63 -19.63 9.83
C ARG A 194 11.80 -19.20 11.04
N ARG A 195 11.73 -17.89 11.28
CA ARG A 195 10.99 -17.33 12.41
C ARG A 195 10.09 -16.15 12.06
N ILE A 196 10.12 -15.68 10.82
CA ILE A 196 9.39 -14.47 10.43
C ILE A 196 7.93 -14.84 10.15
N THR A 197 7.02 -14.17 10.84
CA THR A 197 5.56 -14.35 10.75
C THR A 197 4.87 -13.14 10.14
N SER A 198 5.36 -11.91 10.39
CA SER A 198 4.75 -10.68 9.86
C SER A 198 5.78 -9.68 9.31
N VAL A 199 5.34 -8.87 8.34
CA VAL A 199 6.22 -7.97 7.57
C VAL A 199 5.47 -6.69 7.22
N ARG A 200 6.01 -5.50 7.46
CA ARG A 200 5.41 -4.23 7.01
C ARG A 200 6.44 -3.25 6.48
N SER A 201 5.99 -2.33 5.63
CA SER A 201 6.81 -1.18 5.26
C SER A 201 6.99 -0.24 6.46
N GLY A 202 8.11 0.47 6.48
CA GLY A 202 8.52 1.33 7.58
C GLY A 202 9.59 0.71 8.49
N ARG A 203 10.19 1.55 9.32
CA ARG A 203 11.17 1.14 10.34
C ARG A 203 10.45 0.55 11.55
N HIS A 204 11.05 -0.46 12.17
CA HIS A 204 10.61 -0.92 13.46
C HIS A 204 11.12 0.07 14.48
N GLU A 205 10.23 0.94 14.97
CA GLU A 205 10.47 1.65 16.21
C GLU A 205 10.33 0.60 17.32
N GLU A 206 11.46 0.14 17.86
CA GLU A 206 11.43 -0.54 19.16
C GLU A 206 10.67 0.36 20.15
N PRO A 207 9.89 -0.19 21.09
CA PRO A 207 9.43 0.56 22.26
C PRO A 207 10.65 0.88 23.15
N GLY A 208 11.47 1.79 22.67
CA GLY A 208 12.59 2.40 23.36
C GLY A 208 12.07 3.60 24.12
N TYR A 209 12.24 3.53 25.43
CA TYR A 209 12.13 4.62 26.40
C TYR A 209 12.49 6.02 25.84
N PRO A 210 11.79 7.08 26.25
CA PRO A 210 11.84 8.39 25.60
C PRO A 210 13.22 9.04 25.65
N GLY A 211 13.68 9.52 24.49
CA GLY A 211 14.69 10.58 24.40
C GLY A 211 15.78 10.33 23.37
N GLY A 212 15.79 11.12 22.30
CA GLY A 212 17.01 11.39 21.53
C GLY A 212 16.76 11.74 20.06
N PRO A 213 17.45 12.76 19.52
CA PRO A 213 16.85 13.75 18.63
C PRO A 213 16.88 13.35 17.16
N GLY A 214 15.71 13.43 16.50
CA GLY A 214 15.57 13.42 15.05
C GLY A 214 15.23 14.81 14.54
N HIS A 215 16.04 15.33 13.61
CA HIS A 215 15.92 16.66 13.04
C HIS A 215 14.70 16.83 12.13
N GLY A 216 13.85 17.81 12.43
CA GLY A 216 12.90 18.39 11.47
C GLY A 216 11.56 18.83 12.05
N GLY A 217 11.53 19.99 12.72
CA GLY A 217 10.28 20.64 13.17
C GLY A 217 10.00 20.42 14.66
N GLU A 218 9.97 21.51 15.40
CA GLU A 218 9.95 21.64 16.87
C GLU A 218 8.59 21.23 17.49
N ILE A 219 8.12 19.99 17.26
CA ILE A 219 6.96 19.42 17.95
C ILE A 219 7.33 18.05 18.54
N ASP A 220 7.41 17.97 19.87
CA ASP A 220 7.77 16.74 20.57
C ASP A 220 6.54 15.83 20.79
N GLY A 221 6.76 14.51 20.76
CA GLY A 221 5.76 13.51 21.14
C GLY A 221 4.85 13.00 20.01
N GLU A 222 5.27 13.08 18.75
CA GLU A 222 4.49 12.57 17.63
C GLU A 222 4.58 11.05 17.43
N VAL A 223 3.49 10.44 16.98
CA VAL A 223 3.40 9.05 16.50
C VAL A 223 2.98 9.09 15.03
N ARG A 224 3.86 8.68 14.11
CA ARG A 224 3.62 8.80 12.65
C ARG A 224 2.97 7.53 12.08
N GLY A 225 1.85 7.69 11.39
CA GLY A 225 1.23 6.70 10.51
C GLY A 225 1.53 6.93 9.03
N VAL A 226 1.02 6.07 8.15
CA VAL A 226 1.30 6.11 6.69
C VAL A 226 0.81 7.42 6.02
N SER A 227 -0.32 7.95 6.47
CA SER A 227 -0.91 9.21 6.00
C SER A 227 -1.37 10.14 7.13
N THR A 228 -1.13 9.73 8.38
CA THR A 228 -1.61 10.39 9.59
C THR A 228 -0.47 10.63 10.57
N VAL A 229 -0.64 11.58 11.49
CA VAL A 229 0.25 11.72 12.64
C VAL A 229 -0.60 12.00 13.87
N PHE A 230 -0.26 11.36 14.98
CA PHE A 230 -0.96 11.48 16.24
C PHE A 230 -0.05 12.14 17.28
N PHE A 231 -0.56 13.15 17.99
CA PHE A 231 0.12 13.82 19.07
C PHE A 231 -0.65 13.57 20.37
N PRO A 232 -0.24 12.61 21.20
CA PRO A 232 -0.87 12.38 22.51
C PRO A 232 -0.73 13.62 23.38
N THR A 233 0.45 14.25 23.41
CA THR A 233 0.67 15.52 24.11
C THR A 233 1.55 16.46 23.29
N PRO A 234 1.00 17.23 22.33
CA PRO A 234 1.79 18.11 21.49
C PRO A 234 2.53 19.14 22.33
N ARG A 235 3.86 19.18 22.18
CA ARG A 235 4.73 20.15 22.87
C ARG A 235 5.62 20.89 21.90
N ILE A 236 5.79 22.19 22.13
CA ILE A 236 6.71 23.05 21.38
C ILE A 236 7.63 23.70 22.41
N ARG A 237 8.95 23.53 22.26
CA ARG A 237 9.95 24.00 23.24
C ARG A 237 9.71 23.45 24.65
N GLY A 238 9.23 22.22 24.75
CA GLY A 238 8.88 21.56 26.01
C GLY A 238 7.56 22.02 26.65
N LEU A 239 6.88 23.04 26.10
CA LEU A 239 5.60 23.53 26.59
C LEU A 239 4.43 22.89 25.84
N GLU A 240 3.37 22.53 26.57
CA GLU A 240 2.12 22.01 25.99
C GLU A 240 1.51 23.04 25.05
N VAL A 241 0.90 22.59 23.95
CA VAL A 241 0.26 23.51 23.00
C VAL A 241 -1.09 23.96 23.55
N ALA A 242 -1.30 25.28 23.64
CA ALA A 242 -2.54 25.86 24.11
C ALA A 242 -3.69 25.54 23.12
N ALA A 243 -4.82 25.06 23.64
CA ALA A 243 -6.00 24.83 22.83
C ALA A 243 -6.73 26.14 22.48
N CYS A 244 -6.60 27.16 23.32
CA CYS A 244 -7.39 28.39 23.23
C CYS A 244 -6.65 29.65 23.68
N SER A 245 -6.66 30.67 22.82
CA SER A 245 -6.22 32.04 23.16
C SER A 245 -7.15 32.69 24.18
N TYR A 246 -6.56 33.58 25.00
CA TYR A 246 -7.24 34.26 26.11
C TYR A 246 -8.60 34.87 25.69
N GLY A 247 -9.69 34.33 26.26
CA GLY A 247 -10.99 35.00 26.28
C GLY A 247 -11.97 34.70 25.15
N GLN A 248 -11.83 33.63 24.35
CA GLN A 248 -12.81 33.32 23.30
C GLN A 248 -13.26 31.85 23.20
N SER A 249 -14.56 31.71 22.92
CA SER A 249 -15.35 30.66 22.22
C SER A 249 -14.97 29.19 22.33
N TYR A 250 -15.96 28.31 22.53
CA TYR A 250 -15.92 26.84 22.51
C TYR A 250 -15.35 26.17 21.22
N ARG A 251 -14.85 26.94 20.24
CA ARG A 251 -14.33 26.46 18.94
C ARG A 251 -12.83 26.68 18.72
N CYS A 252 -12.11 27.26 19.69
CA CYS A 252 -10.69 27.55 19.54
C CYS A 252 -9.81 26.29 19.41
N GLY A 253 -10.23 25.17 20.00
CA GLY A 253 -9.51 23.89 19.87
C GLY A 253 -9.39 23.42 18.42
N ASP A 254 -10.43 23.62 17.60
CA ASP A 254 -10.41 23.24 16.18
C ASP A 254 -9.36 24.03 15.39
N GLU A 255 -9.26 25.35 15.63
CA GLU A 255 -8.30 26.22 14.95
C GLU A 255 -6.86 25.86 15.35
N ALA A 256 -6.62 25.68 16.65
CA ALA A 256 -5.34 25.30 17.20
C ALA A 256 -4.90 23.91 16.70
N ALA A 257 -5.78 22.92 16.72
CA ALA A 257 -5.49 21.56 16.25
C ALA A 257 -5.20 21.54 14.74
N ASN A 258 -6.00 22.25 13.93
CA ASN A 258 -5.75 22.36 12.50
C ASN A 258 -4.43 23.08 12.19
N GLN A 259 -4.08 24.11 12.97
CA GLN A 259 -2.81 24.81 12.84
C GLN A 259 -1.62 23.94 13.21
N LEU A 260 -1.73 23.16 14.29
CA LEU A 260 -0.74 22.15 14.66
C LEU A 260 -0.51 21.17 13.51
N CYS A 261 -1.58 20.62 12.94
CA CYS A 261 -1.50 19.70 11.81
C CYS A 261 -0.84 20.32 10.58
N ARG A 262 -1.14 21.59 10.27
CA ARG A 262 -0.48 22.32 9.16
C ARG A 262 1.02 22.49 9.40
N ILE A 263 1.44 22.79 10.62
CA ILE A 263 2.86 22.89 11.00
C ILE A 263 3.54 21.53 10.88
N ALA A 264 2.83 20.45 11.21
CA ALA A 264 3.29 19.06 11.06
C ALA A 264 3.27 18.55 9.60
N GLY A 265 2.83 19.36 8.62
CA GLY A 265 2.79 18.99 7.20
C GLY A 265 1.52 18.24 6.74
N HIS A 266 0.44 18.36 7.50
CA HIS A 266 -0.87 17.74 7.25
C HIS A 266 -1.95 18.81 6.96
N ARG A 267 -3.11 18.40 6.40
CA ARG A 267 -4.17 19.36 6.00
C ARG A 267 -5.05 19.80 7.16
N THR A 268 -5.49 18.85 7.97
CA THR A 268 -6.51 19.06 9.00
C THR A 268 -6.31 18.10 10.16
N ALA A 269 -6.79 18.49 11.35
CA ALA A 269 -7.08 17.57 12.42
C ALA A 269 -8.41 16.87 12.13
N VAL A 270 -8.47 15.56 12.36
CA VAL A 270 -9.71 14.77 12.29
C VAL A 270 -10.21 14.40 13.68
N HIS A 271 -9.33 14.48 14.69
CA HIS A 271 -9.66 14.30 16.09
C HIS A 271 -8.70 15.12 16.95
N PHE A 272 -9.18 15.65 18.06
CA PHE A 272 -8.38 16.19 19.16
C PHE A 272 -9.22 16.20 20.43
N GLU A 273 -8.54 16.19 21.56
CA GLU A 273 -9.11 16.43 22.87
C GLU A 273 -8.48 17.68 23.51
N VAL A 274 -9.11 18.16 24.58
CA VAL A 274 -8.62 19.30 25.35
C VAL A 274 -8.54 18.90 26.81
N ALA A 275 -7.38 19.14 27.42
CA ALA A 275 -7.15 18.91 28.84
C ALA A 275 -6.86 20.21 29.58
N ARG A 276 -7.08 20.23 30.90
CA ARG A 276 -6.63 21.36 31.73
C ARG A 276 -5.10 21.43 31.73
N ALA A 277 -4.59 22.63 31.49
CA ALA A 277 -3.16 22.90 31.51
C ALA A 277 -2.56 22.59 32.89
N ARG A 278 -1.51 21.76 32.94
CA ARG A 278 -0.86 21.37 34.21
C ARG A 278 0.25 22.34 34.63
N GLY A 279 0.84 23.04 33.67
CA GLY A 279 2.03 23.88 33.86
C GLY A 279 1.80 25.38 34.04
N GLY A 280 0.56 25.87 33.99
CA GLY A 280 0.25 27.30 34.05
C GLY A 280 0.71 28.13 32.85
N GLU A 281 1.70 27.66 32.09
CA GLU A 281 2.24 28.23 30.85
C GLU A 281 2.17 27.18 29.73
N ALA A 282 1.74 27.61 28.54
CA ALA A 282 1.57 26.79 27.35
C ALA A 282 2.01 27.58 26.11
N TRP A 283 2.27 26.88 25.01
CA TRP A 283 2.68 27.48 23.75
C TRP A 283 1.49 27.85 22.88
N TYR A 284 1.38 29.13 22.53
CA TYR A 284 0.36 29.64 21.61
C TYR A 284 0.86 29.56 20.16
N LEU A 285 0.11 28.84 19.31
CA LEU A 285 0.48 28.67 17.90
C LEU A 285 0.32 29.94 17.07
N ASP A 286 -0.64 30.80 17.41
CA ASP A 286 -0.95 32.02 16.65
C ASP A 286 0.14 33.08 16.82
N ASP A 287 0.47 33.37 18.08
CA ASP A 287 1.47 34.39 18.46
C ASP A 287 2.89 33.81 18.57
N ARG A 288 3.06 32.48 18.40
CA ARG A 288 4.33 31.75 18.53
C ARG A 288 5.12 32.12 19.78
N ARG A 289 4.43 32.19 20.92
CA ARG A 289 4.98 32.59 22.21
C ARG A 289 4.42 31.74 23.35
N PRO A 290 5.17 31.57 24.44
CA PRO A 290 4.61 31.02 25.66
C PRO A 290 3.66 32.03 26.32
N GLY A 291 2.64 31.53 26.99
CA GLY A 291 1.69 32.35 27.73
C GLY A 291 0.85 31.50 28.66
N ARG A 292 0.12 32.14 29.57
CA ARG A 292 -0.76 31.40 30.48
C ARG A 292 -1.93 30.80 29.72
N ALA A 293 -2.18 29.50 29.89
CA ALA A 293 -3.34 28.83 29.32
C ALA A 293 -4.07 28.02 30.39
N ASN A 294 -5.39 27.95 30.27
CA ASN A 294 -6.22 27.07 31.10
C ASN A 294 -6.39 25.68 30.46
N GLU A 295 -6.21 25.59 29.15
CA GLU A 295 -6.52 24.43 28.32
C GLU A 295 -5.44 24.19 27.27
N VAL A 296 -5.09 22.93 27.08
CA VAL A 296 -4.06 22.46 26.16
C VAL A 296 -4.60 21.34 25.28
N LEU A 297 -4.07 21.22 24.07
CA LEU A 297 -4.40 20.14 23.16
C LEU A 297 -3.82 18.82 23.67
N THR A 298 -4.62 17.76 23.60
CA THR A 298 -4.21 16.37 23.82
C THR A 298 -4.80 15.51 22.71
N ASP A 299 -4.19 14.37 22.43
CA ASP A 299 -4.70 13.36 21.51
C ASP A 299 -5.10 13.89 20.11
N VAL A 300 -4.21 14.70 19.50
CA VAL A 300 -4.46 15.31 18.19
C VAL A 300 -4.11 14.35 17.06
N LEU A 301 -5.09 13.93 16.28
CA LEU A 301 -4.90 13.13 15.06
C LEU A 301 -5.00 14.01 13.81
N CYS A 302 -3.91 14.10 13.07
CA CYS A 302 -3.81 14.83 11.82
C CYS A 302 -3.86 13.89 10.63
N THR A 303 -4.49 14.32 9.54
CA THR A 303 -4.51 13.57 8.26
C THR A 303 -4.06 14.45 7.11
N ARG A 304 -3.50 13.79 6.09
CA ARG A 304 -3.09 14.44 4.83
C ARG A 304 -4.23 15.03 4.02
#